data_AF-A0A2M7Z3G9-F1
#
_entry.id   AF-A0A2M7Z3G9-F1
#
_cell.length_a   1.000
_cell.length_b   1.000
_cell.length_c   1.000
_cell.angle_alpha   90.00
_cell.angle_beta   90.00
_cell.angle_gamma   90.00
#
_symmetry.space_group_name_H-M   'P 1'
#
loop_
_entity.id
_entity.type
_entity.pdbx_description
1 polymer ?
#
loop_
_entity_poly.entity_id
_entity_poly.type
_entity_poly.pdbx_seq_one_letter_code
_entity_poly.pdbx_strand_id
1 'polypeptide(L)'
;MFLKEGYPVLSNKVGGISGRAILELGLKCVKEIRNLTDLPIIACGGISTAGDLRRYKLAGATFFGIGSALSGMNTEEMKQYFHQLLIDFWKGTDETVSFLKEKLNTEYQKYTVRENKFLAEDLFLLKLNKEIEIEPGQFIFAWLPEKGEKPFSVFDDDPLTLLIKKRGCFTQELSRLKG
;
A
#
# COMPACT_ATOMS: atom_id res chain seq x y z
N MET A 1 11.05 -12.18 2.39
CA MET A 1 9.81 -12.80 2.93
C MET A 1 9.20 -11.78 3.90
N PHE A 2 7.90 -11.48 3.77
CA PHE A 2 7.21 -10.53 4.64
C PHE A 2 6.85 -11.23 5.96
N LEU A 3 7.78 -11.21 6.91
CA LEU A 3 7.63 -11.84 8.21
C LEU A 3 7.42 -10.79 9.30
N LYS A 4 6.51 -11.08 10.23
CA LYS A 4 6.38 -10.39 11.51
C LYS A 4 6.35 -11.47 12.60
N GLU A 5 7.28 -11.37 13.56
CA GLU A 5 7.43 -12.35 14.66
C GLU A 5 7.59 -13.81 14.20
N GLY A 6 8.28 -14.01 13.07
CA GLY A 6 8.49 -15.34 12.49
C GLY A 6 7.31 -15.88 11.66
N TYR A 7 6.17 -15.18 11.64
CA TYR A 7 4.99 -15.59 10.87
C TYR A 7 4.85 -14.78 9.58
N PRO A 8 4.36 -15.40 8.49
CA PRO A 8 4.07 -14.68 7.26
C PRO A 8 2.92 -13.70 7.48
N VAL A 9 3.13 -12.46 7.02
CA VAL A 9 2.10 -11.42 7.03
C VAL A 9 1.04 -11.72 5.95
N LEU A 10 1.51 -12.04 4.74
CA LEU A 10 0.65 -12.32 3.60
C LEU A 10 0.13 -13.76 3.63
N SER A 11 -1.18 -13.93 3.44
CA SER A 11 -1.84 -15.25 3.44
C SER A 11 -1.25 -16.22 2.40
N ASN A 12 -0.86 -15.70 1.23
CA ASN A 12 -0.24 -16.49 0.16
C ASN A 12 1.30 -16.59 0.28
N LYS A 13 1.89 -16.09 1.37
CA LYS A 13 3.34 -16.08 1.71
C LYS A 13 4.25 -15.32 0.72
N VAL A 14 3.74 -15.02 -0.47
CA VAL A 14 4.40 -14.29 -1.55
C VAL A 14 3.62 -13.00 -1.78
N GLY A 15 4.36 -11.90 -2.00
CA GLY A 15 3.80 -10.60 -2.35
C GLY A 15 4.60 -9.97 -3.48
N GLY A 16 3.97 -9.07 -4.22
CA GLY A 16 4.66 -8.25 -5.20
C GLY A 16 5.66 -7.30 -4.54
N ILE A 17 6.73 -6.98 -5.25
CA ILE A 17 7.65 -5.90 -4.88
C ILE A 17 7.27 -4.68 -5.73
N SER A 18 7.21 -3.50 -5.12
CA SER A 18 6.87 -2.25 -5.81
C SER A 18 7.86 -1.14 -5.47
N GLY A 19 7.64 0.04 -6.07
CA GLY A 19 8.48 1.22 -5.85
C GLY A 19 9.86 1.09 -6.47
N ARG A 20 10.81 1.89 -5.96
CA ARG A 20 12.12 2.06 -6.60
C ARG A 20 12.92 0.76 -6.72
N ALA A 21 12.61 -0.25 -5.90
CA ALA A 21 13.23 -1.58 -5.95
C ALA A 21 13.03 -2.33 -7.28
N ILE A 22 11.98 -1.99 -8.06
CA ILE A 22 11.71 -2.63 -9.36
C ILE A 22 12.03 -1.72 -10.56
N LEU A 23 12.68 -0.57 -10.35
CA LEU A 23 12.97 0.40 -11.40
C LEU A 23 13.82 -0.21 -12.54
N GLU A 24 14.93 -0.86 -12.20
CA GLU A 24 15.82 -1.47 -13.21
C GLU A 24 15.15 -2.64 -13.94
N LEU A 25 14.33 -3.42 -13.24
CA LEU A 25 13.56 -4.49 -13.84
C LEU A 25 12.54 -3.95 -14.84
N GLY A 26 11.79 -2.90 -14.47
CA GLY A 26 10.82 -2.27 -15.36
C GLY A 26 11.49 -1.67 -16.61
N LEU A 27 12.64 -1.01 -16.47
CA LEU A 27 13.41 -0.48 -17.60
C LEU A 27 13.83 -1.57 -18.59
N LYS A 28 14.33 -2.71 -18.06
CA LYS A 28 14.67 -3.88 -18.88
C LYS A 28 13.45 -4.38 -19.65
N CYS A 29 12.32 -4.59 -18.96
CA CYS A 29 11.09 -5.06 -19.59
C CYS A 29 10.61 -4.11 -20.70
N VAL A 30 10.62 -2.80 -20.47
CA VAL A 30 10.19 -1.82 -21.48
C VAL A 30 11.10 -1.86 -22.72
N LYS A 31 12.42 -1.96 -22.52
CA LYS A 31 13.37 -2.09 -23.62
C LYS A 31 13.16 -3.36 -24.44
N GLU A 32 12.92 -4.48 -23.77
CA GLU A 32 12.62 -5.76 -24.44
C GLU A 32 11.30 -5.69 -25.23
N ILE A 33 10.25 -5.12 -24.65
CA ILE A 33 8.95 -4.95 -25.32
C ILE A 33 9.07 -4.04 -26.54
N ARG A 34 9.81 -2.91 -26.42
CA ARG A 34 10.02 -2.00 -27.56
C ARG A 34 10.70 -2.68 -28.75
N ASN A 35 11.62 -3.61 -28.51
CA ASN A 35 12.25 -4.36 -29.60
C ASN A 35 11.27 -5.30 -30.35
N LEU A 36 10.09 -5.56 -29.79
CA LEU A 36 9.10 -6.47 -30.36
C LEU A 36 7.90 -5.74 -30.99
N THR A 37 7.70 -4.45 -30.70
CA THR A 37 6.53 -3.72 -31.19
C THR A 37 6.75 -2.22 -31.26
N ASP A 38 6.11 -1.59 -32.25
CA ASP A 38 6.03 -0.13 -32.39
C ASP A 38 4.83 0.49 -31.66
N LEU A 39 3.97 -0.33 -31.05
CA LEU A 39 2.80 0.16 -30.31
C LEU A 39 3.19 1.09 -29.13
N PRO A 40 2.31 2.03 -28.73
CA PRO A 40 2.53 2.84 -27.54
C PRO A 40 2.69 2.00 -26.27
N ILE A 41 3.70 2.31 -25.44
CA ILE A 41 3.98 1.58 -24.19
C ILE A 41 3.69 2.49 -23.00
N ILE A 42 2.89 2.01 -22.04
CA ILE A 42 2.73 2.65 -20.73
C ILE A 42 3.71 1.99 -19.77
N ALA A 43 4.77 2.71 -19.40
CA ALA A 43 5.77 2.21 -18.46
C ALA A 43 5.37 2.50 -17.01
N CYS A 44 5.45 1.50 -16.15
CA CYS A 44 5.30 1.68 -14.70
C CYS A 44 6.33 0.80 -13.97
N GLY A 45 6.67 1.19 -12.75
CA GLY A 45 7.62 0.47 -11.91
C GLY A 45 8.75 1.37 -11.44
N GLY A 46 8.68 1.80 -10.17
CA GLY A 46 9.76 2.52 -9.52
C GLY A 46 10.07 3.92 -10.02
N ILE A 47 9.21 4.52 -10.86
CA ILE A 47 9.32 5.92 -11.27
C ILE A 47 9.02 6.80 -10.06
N SER A 48 9.99 7.66 -9.70
CA SER A 48 9.82 8.66 -8.64
C SER A 48 10.31 10.06 -9.03
N THR A 49 11.17 10.17 -10.04
CA THR A 49 11.76 11.45 -10.47
C THR A 49 11.72 11.63 -11.99
N ALA A 50 12.06 12.83 -12.46
CA ALA A 50 12.12 13.13 -13.90
C ALA A 50 13.27 12.39 -14.58
N GLY A 51 14.38 12.14 -13.87
CA GLY A 51 15.45 11.25 -14.29
C GLY A 51 14.93 9.86 -14.64
N ASP A 52 14.07 9.29 -13.81
CA ASP A 52 13.46 7.97 -14.08
C ASP A 52 12.58 8.02 -15.34
N LEU A 53 11.78 9.07 -15.52
CA LEU A 53 10.96 9.28 -16.73
C LEU A 53 11.83 9.32 -18.00
N ARG A 54 12.95 10.06 -17.97
CA ARG A 54 13.89 10.14 -19.09
C ARG A 54 14.47 8.76 -19.43
N ARG A 55 14.82 7.96 -18.43
CA ARG A 55 15.32 6.59 -18.61
C ARG A 55 14.27 5.69 -19.26
N TYR A 56 13.02 5.75 -18.81
CA TYR A 56 11.93 4.98 -19.43
C TYR A 56 11.60 5.46 -20.84
N LYS A 57 11.65 6.77 -21.09
CA LYS A 57 11.49 7.34 -22.43
C LYS A 57 12.58 6.82 -23.39
N LEU A 58 13.84 6.81 -22.94
CA LEU A 58 14.97 6.26 -23.69
C LEU A 58 14.82 4.75 -23.94
N ALA A 59 14.22 4.01 -22.99
CA ALA A 59 13.91 2.59 -23.15
C ALA A 59 12.77 2.32 -24.14
N GLY A 60 12.00 3.34 -24.55
CA GLY A 60 10.93 3.22 -25.55
C GLY A 60 9.51 3.39 -25.01
N ALA A 61 9.34 3.92 -23.79
CA ALA A 61 8.03 4.25 -23.23
C ALA A 61 7.38 5.47 -23.90
N THR A 62 6.05 5.45 -24.02
CA THR A 62 5.21 6.55 -24.53
C THR A 62 4.49 7.28 -23.38
N PHE A 63 3.97 6.52 -22.42
CA PHE A 63 3.27 7.02 -21.24
C PHE A 63 3.89 6.45 -19.97
N PHE A 64 3.58 7.06 -18.82
CA PHE A 64 4.21 6.72 -17.54
C PHE A 64 3.17 6.59 -16.43
N GLY A 65 3.23 5.49 -15.68
CA GLY A 65 2.43 5.24 -14.49
C GLY A 65 3.27 5.38 -13.22
N ILE A 66 2.82 6.23 -12.30
CA ILE A 66 3.48 6.50 -11.02
C ILE A 66 2.61 5.96 -9.89
N GLY A 67 3.18 5.08 -9.06
CA GLY A 67 2.50 4.41 -7.96
C GLY A 67 3.14 4.73 -6.63
N SER A 68 4.11 3.92 -6.19
CA SER A 68 4.69 4.00 -4.84
C SER A 68 5.37 5.32 -4.48
N ALA A 69 5.70 6.19 -5.45
CA ALA A 69 6.19 7.53 -5.16
C ALA A 69 5.11 8.44 -4.55
N LEU A 70 3.83 8.14 -4.82
CA LEU A 70 2.68 8.89 -4.30
C LEU A 70 2.27 8.45 -2.88
N SER A 71 2.90 7.40 -2.35
CA SER A 71 2.56 6.83 -1.05
C SER A 71 2.65 7.88 0.06
N GLY A 72 1.55 8.06 0.78
CA GLY A 72 1.45 9.00 1.90
C GLY A 72 1.17 10.45 1.47
N MET A 73 1.11 10.77 0.18
CA MET A 73 0.72 12.10 -0.29
C MET A 73 -0.80 12.27 -0.20
N ASN A 74 -1.25 13.42 0.30
CA ASN A 74 -2.61 13.87 0.12
C ASN A 74 -2.82 14.43 -1.30
N THR A 75 -4.06 14.79 -1.62
CA THR A 75 -4.44 15.29 -2.95
C THR A 75 -3.66 16.55 -3.37
N GLU A 76 -3.36 17.45 -2.43
CA GLU A 76 -2.67 18.70 -2.75
C GLU A 76 -1.17 18.48 -2.96
N GLU A 77 -0.53 17.69 -2.09
CA GLU A 77 0.86 17.24 -2.24
C GLU A 77 1.05 16.49 -3.57
N MET A 78 0.09 15.64 -3.96
CA MET A 78 0.13 14.91 -5.22
C MET A 78 0.11 15.86 -6.44
N LYS A 79 -0.71 16.91 -6.42
CA LYS A 79 -0.71 17.91 -7.50
C LYS A 79 0.64 18.63 -7.59
N GLN A 80 1.18 19.04 -6.45
CA GLN A 80 2.47 19.73 -6.39
C GLN A 80 3.61 18.83 -6.87
N TYR A 81 3.61 17.55 -6.47
CA TYR A 81 4.52 16.52 -6.95
C TYR A 81 4.49 16.43 -8.48
N PHE A 82 3.30 16.26 -9.09
CA PHE A 82 3.21 16.15 -10.55
C PHE A 82 3.60 17.46 -11.26
N HIS A 83 3.28 18.62 -10.68
CA HIS A 83 3.69 19.91 -11.22
C HIS A 83 5.21 20.05 -11.26
N GLN A 84 5.88 19.77 -10.13
CA GLN A 84 7.34 19.82 -10.05
C GLN A 84 7.98 18.76 -10.95
N LEU A 85 7.40 17.56 -11.04
CA LEU A 85 7.90 16.49 -11.91
C LEU A 85 7.93 16.91 -13.39
N LEU A 86 6.90 17.62 -13.84
CA LEU A 86 6.85 18.17 -15.19
C LEU A 86 7.91 19.27 -15.39
N ILE A 87 8.08 20.17 -14.43
CA ILE A 87 9.13 21.20 -14.47
C ILE A 87 10.51 20.54 -14.58
N ASP A 88 10.80 19.56 -13.74
CA ASP A 88 12.06 18.81 -13.71
C ASP A 88 12.32 18.06 -15.01
N PHE A 89 11.27 17.55 -15.64
CA PHE A 89 11.39 16.87 -16.93
C PHE A 89 11.89 17.81 -18.02
N TRP A 90 11.35 19.04 -18.08
CA TRP A 90 11.75 20.04 -19.08
C TRP A 90 13.07 20.73 -18.77
N LYS A 91 13.36 20.99 -17.49
CA LYS A 91 14.60 21.66 -17.06
C LYS A 91 15.80 20.72 -16.92
N GLY A 92 15.57 19.40 -16.89
CA GLY A 92 16.63 18.43 -16.68
C GLY A 92 17.07 18.29 -15.22
N THR A 93 16.24 18.72 -14.27
CA THR A 93 16.48 18.64 -12.81
C THR A 93 15.78 17.42 -12.19
N ASP A 94 15.86 17.27 -10.87
CA ASP A 94 15.20 16.24 -10.05
C ASP A 94 14.81 16.79 -8.65
N GLU A 95 14.35 18.04 -8.58
CA GLU A 95 13.92 18.70 -7.33
C GLU A 95 12.69 18.03 -6.69
N THR A 96 11.92 17.28 -7.48
CA THR A 96 10.76 16.48 -7.07
C THR A 96 11.07 15.50 -5.95
N VAL A 97 12.35 15.13 -5.75
CA VAL A 97 12.79 14.27 -4.63
C VAL A 97 12.35 14.83 -3.28
N SER A 98 12.23 16.15 -3.13
CA SER A 98 11.76 16.81 -1.89
C SER A 98 10.33 16.45 -1.48
N PHE A 99 9.49 16.00 -2.42
CA PHE A 99 8.11 15.59 -2.16
C PHE A 99 8.00 14.13 -1.72
N LEU A 100 9.03 13.31 -1.98
CA LEU A 100 9.00 11.89 -1.67
C LEU A 100 9.00 11.72 -0.16
N LYS A 101 7.92 11.13 0.36
CA LYS A 101 7.81 10.82 1.78
C LYS A 101 8.72 9.64 2.12
N GLU A 102 9.34 9.71 3.30
CA GLU A 102 9.98 8.54 3.88
C GLU A 102 8.96 7.40 4.05
N LYS A 103 9.51 6.20 4.24
CA LYS A 103 8.74 4.95 4.29
C LYS A 103 7.54 5.13 5.23
N LEU A 104 6.33 4.94 4.68
CA LEU A 104 5.11 4.85 5.49
C LEU A 104 5.36 3.88 6.65
N ASN A 105 4.93 4.27 7.85
CA ASN A 105 4.98 3.37 8.98
C ASN A 105 3.99 2.22 8.75
N THR A 106 4.51 1.10 8.25
CA THR A 106 3.75 -0.14 8.03
C THR A 106 3.89 -1.11 9.20
N GLU A 107 4.26 -0.63 10.38
CA GLU A 107 4.47 -1.49 11.54
C GLU A 107 3.15 -1.93 12.16
N TYR A 108 2.95 -3.24 12.22
CA TYR A 108 1.90 -3.85 13.03
C TYR A 108 2.11 -3.57 14.51
N GLN A 109 1.08 -3.03 15.14
CA GLN A 109 0.98 -2.84 16.59
C GLN A 109 0.13 -3.94 17.23
N LYS A 110 0.53 -4.40 18.42
CA LYS A 110 -0.23 -5.42 19.17
C LYS A 110 -1.38 -4.81 19.95
N TYR A 111 -2.53 -5.45 19.82
CA TYR A 111 -3.76 -5.18 20.55
C TYR A 111 -4.25 -6.45 21.26
N THR A 112 -4.95 -6.26 22.37
CA THR A 112 -5.67 -7.31 23.11
C THR A 112 -7.16 -7.06 22.96
N VAL A 113 -7.95 -8.13 22.83
CA VAL A 113 -9.41 -8.04 22.77
C VAL A 113 -9.95 -7.69 24.15
N ARG A 114 -10.71 -6.59 24.25
CA ARG A 114 -11.49 -6.24 25.46
C ARG A 114 -12.89 -6.83 25.42
N GLU A 115 -13.52 -6.81 24.25
CA GLU A 115 -14.89 -7.31 24.08
C GLU A 115 -15.04 -7.96 22.71
N ASN A 116 -15.71 -9.10 22.66
CA ASN A 116 -16.15 -9.76 21.44
C ASN A 116 -17.64 -10.11 21.59
N LYS A 117 -18.50 -9.29 20.99
CA LYS A 117 -19.95 -9.33 21.21
C LYS A 117 -20.68 -9.62 19.90
N PHE A 118 -21.37 -10.75 19.84
CA PHE A 118 -22.26 -11.07 18.71
C PHE A 118 -23.51 -10.21 18.77
N LEU A 119 -23.80 -9.51 17.66
CA LEU A 119 -25.02 -8.73 17.44
C LEU A 119 -26.05 -9.52 16.61
N ALA A 120 -25.56 -10.48 15.81
CA ALA A 120 -26.35 -11.47 15.07
C ALA A 120 -25.49 -12.73 14.83
N GLU A 121 -26.05 -13.75 14.18
CA GLU A 121 -25.35 -15.02 13.88
C GLU A 121 -24.02 -14.81 13.11
N ASP A 122 -23.99 -13.83 12.21
CA ASP A 122 -22.86 -13.51 11.35
C ASP A 122 -22.31 -12.10 11.53
N LEU A 123 -22.71 -11.37 12.59
CA LEU A 123 -22.26 -10.01 12.86
C LEU A 123 -21.80 -9.88 14.31
N PHE A 124 -20.58 -9.37 14.51
CA PHE A 124 -20.02 -9.18 15.85
C PHE A 124 -19.21 -7.89 15.93
N LEU A 125 -19.13 -7.35 17.15
CA LEU A 125 -18.33 -6.21 17.52
C LEU A 125 -17.06 -6.71 18.22
N LEU A 126 -15.91 -6.27 17.74
CA LEU A 126 -14.61 -6.57 18.33
C LEU A 126 -13.99 -5.27 18.85
N LYS A 127 -13.99 -5.09 20.17
CA LYS A 127 -13.40 -3.94 20.86
C LYS A 127 -12.02 -4.31 21.36
N LEU A 128 -11.03 -3.48 21.05
CA LEU A 128 -9.64 -3.68 21.41
C LEU A 128 -9.24 -2.82 22.61
N ASN A 129 -8.00 -2.96 23.08
CA ASN A 129 -7.55 -2.38 24.34
C ASN A 129 -6.97 -0.97 24.27
N LYS A 130 -6.78 -0.41 23.08
CA LYS A 130 -6.17 0.90 22.86
C LYS A 130 -6.95 1.64 21.78
N GLU A 131 -6.75 2.94 21.72
CA GLU A 131 -7.19 3.78 20.62
C GLU A 131 -6.28 3.63 19.38
N ILE A 132 -6.70 4.22 18.26
CA ILE A 132 -5.86 4.47 17.09
C ILE A 132 -6.26 5.80 16.47
N GLU A 133 -5.31 6.60 16.03
CA GLU A 133 -5.60 7.83 15.28
C GLU A 133 -5.99 7.46 13.84
N ILE A 134 -7.19 7.85 13.40
CA ILE A 134 -7.70 7.53 12.06
C ILE A 134 -8.49 8.69 11.43
N GLU A 135 -8.33 8.89 10.13
CA GLU A 135 -9.13 9.83 9.36
C GLU A 135 -10.27 9.13 8.58
N PRO A 136 -11.37 9.84 8.26
CA PRO A 136 -12.45 9.29 7.43
C PRO A 136 -11.94 8.71 6.10
N GLY A 137 -12.36 7.49 5.80
CA GLY A 137 -11.95 6.78 4.57
C GLY A 137 -10.67 5.96 4.69
N GLN A 138 -9.98 6.00 5.84
CA GLN A 138 -8.89 5.08 6.13
C GLN A 138 -9.41 3.70 6.56
N PHE A 139 -8.55 2.70 6.36
CA PHE A 139 -8.78 1.32 6.75
C PHE A 139 -7.60 0.85 7.58
N ILE A 140 -7.86 -0.03 8.54
CA ILE A 140 -6.80 -0.76 9.22
C ILE A 140 -6.67 -2.16 8.64
N PHE A 141 -5.46 -2.70 8.61
CA PHE A 141 -5.24 -4.12 8.36
C PHE A 141 -5.18 -4.85 9.70
N ALA A 142 -6.17 -5.70 9.97
CA ALA A 142 -6.06 -6.64 11.07
C ALA A 142 -5.27 -7.84 10.58
N TRP A 143 -4.25 -8.23 11.33
CA TRP A 143 -3.42 -9.39 11.04
C TRP A 143 -3.46 -10.37 12.21
N LEU A 144 -3.67 -11.64 11.89
CA LEU A 144 -3.57 -12.75 12.84
C LEU A 144 -2.45 -13.67 12.39
N PRO A 145 -1.47 -13.98 13.27
CA PRO A 145 -0.41 -14.93 12.96
C PRO A 145 -0.96 -16.22 12.35
N GLU A 146 -0.36 -16.68 11.26
CA GLU A 146 -0.75 -17.87 10.46
C GLU A 146 -2.12 -17.82 9.76
N LYS A 147 -3.04 -16.94 10.17
CA LYS A 147 -4.38 -16.85 9.57
C LYS A 147 -4.46 -15.80 8.46
N GLY A 148 -3.52 -14.85 8.44
CA GLY A 148 -3.36 -13.84 7.38
C GLY A 148 -3.76 -12.44 7.83
N GLU A 149 -4.09 -11.58 6.86
CA GLU A 149 -4.51 -10.21 7.11
C GLU A 149 -5.78 -9.87 6.31
N LYS A 150 -6.53 -8.88 6.80
CA LYS A 150 -7.67 -8.32 6.08
C LYS A 150 -7.91 -6.86 6.46
N PRO A 151 -8.26 -5.99 5.50
CA PRO A 151 -8.63 -4.61 5.80
C PRO A 151 -10.04 -4.52 6.40
N PHE A 152 -10.21 -3.61 7.36
CA PHE A 152 -11.49 -3.24 7.96
C PHE A 152 -11.61 -1.73 8.07
N SER A 153 -12.83 -1.24 7.87
CA SER A 153 -13.21 0.09 8.32
C SER A 153 -13.32 0.10 9.85
N VAL A 154 -12.94 1.21 10.45
CA VAL A 154 -13.06 1.42 11.90
C VAL A 154 -14.49 1.87 12.22
N PHE A 155 -15.10 1.25 13.23
CA PHE A 155 -16.43 1.62 13.72
C PHE A 155 -16.35 2.71 14.80
N ASP A 156 -15.37 2.58 15.69
CA ASP A 156 -15.03 3.54 16.75
C ASP A 156 -13.52 3.49 16.96
N ASP A 157 -12.86 4.62 17.17
CA ASP A 157 -11.41 4.73 17.26
C ASP A 157 -10.89 4.83 18.71
N ASP A 158 -11.76 5.15 19.69
CA ASP A 158 -11.44 5.11 21.12
C ASP A 158 -12.51 4.39 21.99
N PRO A 159 -12.24 3.16 22.47
CA PRO A 159 -11.15 2.29 22.03
C PRO A 159 -11.43 1.71 20.64
N LEU A 160 -10.38 1.36 19.90
CA LEU A 160 -10.49 0.79 18.56
C LEU A 160 -11.49 -0.37 18.53
N THR A 161 -12.57 -0.16 17.79
CA THR A 161 -13.69 -1.07 17.67
C THR A 161 -13.98 -1.36 16.20
N LEU A 162 -14.16 -2.65 15.89
CA LEU A 162 -14.51 -3.13 14.56
C LEU A 162 -15.88 -3.76 14.57
N LEU A 163 -16.73 -3.37 13.62
CA LEU A 163 -17.98 -4.07 13.31
C LEU A 163 -17.74 -5.04 12.16
N ILE A 164 -17.77 -6.34 12.44
CA ILE A 164 -17.29 -7.37 11.51
C ILE A 164 -18.41 -8.34 11.16
N LYS A 165 -18.63 -8.50 9.85
CA LYS A 165 -19.44 -9.60 9.31
C LYS A 165 -18.58 -10.84 9.09
N LYS A 166 -18.98 -11.97 9.66
CA LYS A 166 -18.34 -13.29 9.53
C LYS A 166 -18.47 -13.82 8.10
N ARG A 167 -17.42 -13.60 7.30
CA ARG A 167 -17.25 -14.06 5.91
C ARG A 167 -15.84 -14.58 5.63
N GLY A 168 -15.76 -15.86 5.29
CA GLY A 168 -14.50 -16.57 5.01
C GLY A 168 -13.68 -16.90 6.26
N CYS A 169 -12.59 -17.62 6.07
CA CYS A 169 -11.79 -18.20 7.17
C CYS A 169 -11.24 -17.13 8.13
N PHE A 170 -10.71 -16.03 7.62
CA PHE A 170 -10.07 -15.01 8.47
C PHE A 170 -11.01 -14.39 9.51
N THR A 171 -12.22 -13.98 9.09
CA THR A 171 -13.19 -13.37 10.02
C THR A 171 -13.85 -14.40 10.95
N GLN A 172 -13.88 -15.68 10.57
CA GLN A 172 -14.27 -16.77 11.48
C GLN A 172 -13.24 -16.91 12.61
N GLU A 173 -11.95 -16.86 12.31
CA GLU A 173 -10.90 -16.90 13.34
C GLU A 173 -10.95 -15.66 14.24
N LEU A 174 -11.14 -14.46 13.67
CA LEU A 174 -11.36 -13.24 14.48
C LEU A 174 -12.56 -13.38 15.43
N SER A 175 -13.66 -13.98 14.98
CA SER A 175 -14.86 -14.14 15.81
C SER A 175 -14.66 -15.06 17.02
N ARG A 176 -13.58 -15.85 17.03
CA ARG A 176 -13.24 -16.79 18.11
C ARG A 176 -12.28 -16.19 19.15
N LEU A 177 -11.73 -15.00 18.89
CA LEU A 177 -10.80 -14.36 19.81
C LEU A 177 -11.48 -14.04 21.15
N LYS A 178 -10.72 -14.24 22.23
CA LYS A 178 -11.10 -13.91 23.60
C LYS A 178 -9.98 -13.06 24.22
N GLY A 179 -10.37 -12.18 25.15
CA GLY A 179 -9.45 -11.32 25.90
C GLY A 179 -8.59 -12.08 26.88
#